data_AF-A0A7S1IP30-F1
#
_entry.id   AF-A0A7S1IP30-F1
#
_cell.length_a   1.000
_cell.length_b   1.000
_cell.length_c   1.000
_cell.angle_alpha   90.00
_cell.angle_beta   90.00
_cell.angle_gamma   90.00
#
_symmetry.space_group_name_H-M   'P 1'
#
loop_
_entity.id
_entity.type
_entity.pdbx_description
1 polymer ?
#
loop_
_entity_poly.entity_id
_entity_poly.type
_entity_poly.pdbx_seq_one_letter_code
_entity_poly.pdbx_strand_id
1 'polypeptide(L)'
;TPAEGRPSSAPDAHSLLELYRRLCRQQASKPNSSIIGMLKAVERGALVEEVDLSLTLVGIRGLGLVLPLLPHLPHLRSLNVSNNSLDNTVLPALAETCAQLPNLQRLELSGNPLVSDAHHLKRLLNRRPEVVIRVDRTAISAGELRNVHRGQPTVL
;
A
#
# COMPACT_ATOMS: atom_id res chain seq x y z
N THR A 1 -6.54 -48.69 7.76
CA THR A 1 -7.31 -47.44 7.88
C THR A 1 -6.34 -46.30 8.11
N PRO A 2 -6.57 -45.13 7.48
CA PRO A 2 -5.51 -44.26 7.01
C PRO A 2 -5.13 -43.18 8.03
N ALA A 3 -3.86 -42.78 8.03
CA ALA A 3 -3.45 -41.43 8.38
C ALA A 3 -2.58 -40.93 7.22
N GLU A 4 -3.25 -40.62 6.12
CA GLU A 4 -2.69 -39.82 5.04
C GLU A 4 -2.44 -38.39 5.55
N GLY A 5 -1.29 -37.84 5.17
CA GLY A 5 -1.15 -36.43 4.82
C GLY A 5 -1.35 -35.40 5.93
N ARG A 6 -0.23 -35.00 6.54
CA ARG A 6 0.12 -33.58 6.42
C ARG A 6 1.48 -33.49 5.75
N PRO A 7 1.61 -32.80 4.60
CA PRO A 7 2.93 -32.33 4.21
C PRO A 7 3.40 -31.41 5.33
N SER A 8 4.40 -31.87 6.09
CA SER A 8 5.17 -31.04 6.99
C SER A 8 5.58 -29.81 6.21
N SER A 9 5.13 -28.65 6.72
CA SER A 9 5.30 -27.32 6.14
C SER A 9 6.68 -27.17 5.51
N ALA A 10 6.70 -26.88 4.21
CA ALA A 10 7.91 -26.58 3.48
C ALA A 10 8.78 -25.58 4.27
N PRO A 11 10.10 -25.83 4.42
CA PRO A 11 11.00 -24.77 4.79
C PRO A 11 10.96 -23.73 3.67
N ASP A 12 10.98 -22.44 4.05
CA ASP A 12 11.07 -21.28 3.15
C ASP A 12 9.78 -20.76 2.46
N ALA A 13 8.79 -20.38 3.28
CA ALA A 13 7.94 -19.24 2.97
C ALA A 13 8.32 -18.09 3.93
N HIS A 14 8.86 -16.99 3.41
CA HIS A 14 9.24 -15.85 4.23
C HIS A 14 8.00 -15.27 4.92
N SER A 15 7.82 -15.56 6.21
CA SER A 15 6.76 -14.99 7.05
C SER A 15 6.72 -13.46 6.88
N LEU A 16 5.56 -12.91 6.51
CA LEU A 16 5.39 -11.46 6.37
C LEU A 16 5.58 -10.76 7.71
N LEU A 17 5.20 -11.43 8.79
CA LEU A 17 5.47 -10.95 10.15
C LEU A 17 6.97 -10.86 10.43
N GLU A 18 7.75 -11.86 10.02
CA GLU A 18 9.20 -11.84 10.20
C GLU A 18 9.87 -10.81 9.29
N LEU A 19 9.39 -10.64 8.05
CA LEU A 19 9.82 -9.56 7.17
C LEU A 19 9.60 -8.19 7.83
N TYR A 20 8.40 -7.94 8.35
CA TYR A 20 8.08 -6.69 9.02
C TYR A 20 8.96 -6.45 10.26
N ARG A 21 9.15 -7.47 11.10
CA ARG A 21 10.05 -7.39 12.27
C ARG A 21 11.49 -7.11 11.87
N ARG A 22 11.99 -7.74 10.81
CA ARG A 22 13.32 -7.50 10.26
C ARG A 22 13.47 -6.05 9.80
N LEU A 23 12.51 -5.52 9.04
CA LEU A 23 12.51 -4.13 8.59
C LEU A 23 12.48 -3.15 9.78
N CYS A 24 11.65 -3.43 10.79
CA CYS A 24 11.60 -2.63 12.02
C CYS A 24 12.95 -2.59 12.75
N ARG A 25 13.63 -3.74 12.89
CA ARG A 25 14.98 -3.83 13.49
C ARG A 25 16.01 -3.02 12.71
N GLN A 26 16.01 -3.13 11.38
CA GLN A 26 16.95 -2.41 10.51
C GLN A 26 16.79 -0.89 10.59
N GLN A 27 15.58 -0.40 10.84
CA GLN A 27 15.27 1.03 10.92
C GLN A 27 15.18 1.57 12.35
N ALA A 28 15.57 0.77 13.35
CA ALA A 28 15.45 1.09 14.78
C ALA A 28 14.04 1.58 15.18
N SER A 29 13.00 1.06 14.51
CA SER A 29 11.61 1.44 14.73
C SER A 29 10.88 0.38 15.56
N LYS A 30 10.03 0.82 16.50
CA LYS A 30 9.18 -0.12 17.24
C LYS A 30 8.08 -0.66 16.31
N PRO A 31 7.86 -1.98 16.25
CA PRO A 31 6.77 -2.55 15.46
C PRO A 31 5.40 -2.04 15.94
N ASN A 32 4.53 -1.70 15.00
CA ASN A 32 3.16 -1.33 15.28
C ASN A 32 2.33 -2.60 15.56
N SER A 33 1.64 -2.65 16.70
CA SER A 33 0.85 -3.81 17.13
C SER A 33 -0.34 -4.11 16.20
N SER A 34 -0.96 -3.09 15.61
CA SER A 34 -2.06 -3.24 14.66
C SER A 34 -1.57 -3.88 13.36
N ILE A 35 -0.42 -3.43 12.84
CA ILE A 35 0.21 -4.06 11.66
C ILE A 35 0.58 -5.52 11.98
N ILE A 36 1.17 -5.79 13.16
CA ILE A 36 1.45 -7.18 13.58
C ILE A 36 0.17 -8.03 13.62
N GLY A 37 -0.92 -7.50 14.16
CA GLY A 37 -2.21 -8.19 14.23
C GLY A 37 -2.74 -8.56 12.85
N MET A 38 -2.71 -7.60 11.93
CA MET A 38 -3.08 -7.78 10.53
C MET A 38 -2.22 -8.85 9.85
N LEU A 39 -0.89 -8.77 9.97
CA LEU A 39 0.02 -9.75 9.34
C LEU A 39 -0.20 -11.16 9.89
N LYS A 40 -0.43 -11.30 11.19
CA LYS A 40 -0.80 -12.58 11.79
C LYS A 40 -2.14 -13.10 11.29
N ALA A 41 -3.10 -12.23 10.96
CA ALA A 41 -4.36 -12.65 10.36
C ALA A 41 -4.15 -13.13 8.93
N VAL A 42 -3.35 -12.42 8.14
CA VAL A 42 -2.95 -12.82 6.77
C VAL A 42 -2.26 -14.19 6.78
N GLU A 43 -1.33 -14.42 7.71
CA GLU A 43 -0.64 -15.72 7.86
C GLU A 43 -1.59 -16.87 8.27
N ARG A 44 -2.77 -16.56 8.82
CA ARG A 44 -3.83 -17.54 9.11
C ARG A 44 -4.82 -17.71 7.96
N GLY A 45 -4.59 -17.07 6.82
CA GLY A 45 -5.44 -17.13 5.64
C GLY A 45 -6.52 -16.06 5.57
N ALA A 46 -6.44 -15.00 6.39
CA ALA A 46 -7.38 -13.89 6.28
C ALA A 46 -7.18 -13.14 4.95
N LEU A 47 -8.28 -12.87 4.25
CA LEU A 47 -8.30 -12.05 3.05
C LEU A 47 -8.37 -10.58 3.46
N VAL A 48 -7.27 -9.86 3.27
CA VAL A 48 -7.21 -8.42 3.56
C VAL A 48 -7.54 -7.65 2.28
N GLU A 49 -8.73 -7.07 2.24
CA GLU A 49 -9.17 -6.21 1.15
C GLU A 49 -8.95 -4.72 1.43
N GLU A 50 -8.82 -4.33 2.69
CA GLU A 50 -8.64 -2.95 3.10
C GLU A 50 -7.53 -2.83 4.14
N VAL A 51 -6.61 -1.90 3.89
CA VAL A 51 -5.55 -1.53 4.84
C VAL A 51 -5.77 -0.06 5.18
N ASP A 52 -6.25 0.18 6.39
CA ASP A 52 -6.41 1.52 6.94
C ASP A 52 -5.28 1.85 7.93
N LEU A 53 -4.43 2.77 7.52
CA LEU A 53 -3.35 3.35 8.32
C LEU A 53 -3.59 4.84 8.56
N SER A 54 -4.79 5.35 8.32
CA SER A 54 -5.09 6.76 8.56
C SER A 54 -4.94 7.13 10.03
N LEU A 55 -4.41 8.33 10.29
CA LEU A 55 -4.19 8.84 11.65
C LEU A 55 -3.36 7.90 12.55
N THR A 56 -2.56 7.00 11.97
CA THR A 56 -1.71 6.08 12.75
C THR A 56 -0.34 6.67 13.08
N LEU A 57 -0.07 7.90 12.62
CA LEU A 57 1.23 8.57 12.73
C LEU A 57 2.37 7.69 12.21
N VAL A 58 2.08 6.86 11.21
CA VAL A 58 3.06 5.93 10.64
C VAL A 58 4.25 6.70 10.05
N GLY A 59 3.99 7.90 9.54
CA GLY A 59 5.00 8.78 8.96
C GLY A 59 5.68 8.17 7.73
N ILE A 60 6.65 8.90 7.20
CA ILE A 60 7.45 8.48 6.05
C ILE A 60 8.20 7.17 6.35
N ARG A 61 8.82 7.09 7.53
CA ARG A 61 9.61 5.93 7.95
C ARG A 61 8.76 4.69 8.13
N GLY A 62 7.65 4.79 8.87
CA GLY A 62 6.80 3.64 9.11
C GLY A 62 6.10 3.18 7.84
N LEU A 63 5.69 4.10 6.95
CA LEU A 63 5.13 3.73 5.65
C LEU A 63 6.15 2.94 4.83
N GLY A 64 7.42 3.36 4.85
CA GLY A 64 8.53 2.61 4.24
C GLY A 64 8.72 1.19 4.77
N LEU A 65 8.26 0.89 6.00
CA LEU A 65 8.25 -0.49 6.55
C LEU A 65 7.06 -1.31 6.06
N VAL A 66 5.97 -0.65 5.68
CA VAL A 66 4.72 -1.31 5.25
C VAL A 66 4.71 -1.55 3.74
N LEU A 67 5.24 -0.61 2.94
CA LEU A 67 5.25 -0.72 1.48
C LEU A 67 5.81 -2.06 0.96
N PRO A 68 6.90 -2.64 1.51
CA PRO A 68 7.40 -3.93 1.07
C PRO A 68 6.46 -5.12 1.36
N LEU A 69 5.49 -4.94 2.25
CA LEU A 69 4.54 -5.99 2.64
C LEU A 69 3.31 -6.03 1.73
N LEU A 70 2.90 -4.88 1.19
CA LEU A 70 1.66 -4.75 0.44
C LEU A 70 1.59 -5.65 -0.81
N PRO A 71 2.66 -5.87 -1.61
CA PRO A 71 2.61 -6.78 -2.76
C PRO A 71 2.24 -8.22 -2.41
N HIS A 72 2.35 -8.61 -1.14
CA HIS A 72 1.94 -9.92 -0.64
C HIS A 72 0.48 -9.97 -0.16
N LEU A 73 -0.30 -8.91 -0.39
CA LEU A 73 -1.73 -8.81 -0.11
C LEU A 73 -2.50 -8.78 -1.44
N PRO A 74 -2.64 -9.93 -2.15
CA PRO A 74 -3.18 -9.94 -3.52
C PRO A 74 -4.64 -9.50 -3.60
N HIS A 75 -5.39 -9.56 -2.49
CA HIS A 75 -6.80 -9.15 -2.42
C HIS A 75 -6.99 -7.68 -2.03
N LEU A 76 -5.91 -6.91 -1.82
CA LEU A 76 -6.00 -5.53 -1.37
C LEU A 76 -6.68 -4.65 -2.43
N ARG A 77 -7.82 -4.05 -2.06
CA ARG A 77 -8.64 -3.14 -2.88
C ARG A 77 -8.52 -1.69 -2.44
N SER A 78 -8.32 -1.44 -1.15
CA SER A 78 -8.28 -0.10 -0.57
C SER A 78 -7.05 0.08 0.32
N LEU A 79 -6.27 1.12 0.05
CA LEU A 79 -5.17 1.55 0.90
C LEU A 79 -5.41 2.98 1.36
N ASN A 80 -5.56 3.16 2.68
CA ASN A 80 -5.71 4.47 3.29
C ASN A 80 -4.48 4.83 4.11
N VAL A 81 -3.77 5.87 3.69
CA VAL A 81 -2.61 6.42 4.40
C VAL A 81 -2.77 7.93 4.65
N SER A 82 -4.03 8.40 4.69
CA SER A 82 -4.35 9.80 4.98
C SER A 82 -3.89 10.25 6.36
N ASN A 83 -3.63 11.56 6.51
CA ASN A 83 -3.29 12.18 7.79
C ASN A 83 -2.10 11.52 8.51
N ASN A 84 -1.02 11.21 7.77
CA ASN A 84 0.19 10.57 8.31
C ASN A 84 1.45 11.44 8.16
N SER A 85 1.29 12.75 7.91
CA SER A 85 2.40 13.68 7.70
C SER A 85 3.39 13.20 6.61
N LEU A 86 2.85 12.62 5.53
CA LEU A 86 3.64 12.17 4.39
C LEU A 86 4.02 13.36 3.50
N ASP A 87 5.29 13.43 3.10
CA ASP A 87 5.78 14.39 2.12
C ASP A 87 6.00 13.73 0.75
N ASN A 88 6.51 14.47 -0.23
CA ASN A 88 6.72 13.95 -1.57
C ASN A 88 7.76 12.82 -1.66
N THR A 89 8.59 12.60 -0.63
CA THR A 89 9.65 11.57 -0.66
C THR A 89 9.10 10.15 -0.68
N VAL A 90 7.86 9.94 -0.22
CA VAL A 90 7.22 8.60 -0.25
C VAL A 90 6.56 8.27 -1.58
N LEU A 91 6.23 9.28 -2.39
CA LEU A 91 5.44 9.10 -3.62
C LEU A 91 6.07 8.12 -4.63
N PRO A 92 7.40 8.10 -4.86
CA PRO A 92 8.00 7.15 -5.79
C PRO A 92 7.81 5.69 -5.34
N ALA A 93 8.13 5.40 -4.08
CA ALA A 93 8.00 4.07 -3.51
C ALA A 93 6.53 3.63 -3.44
N LEU A 94 5.65 4.53 -3.00
CA LEU A 94 4.23 4.27 -2.92
C LEU A 94 3.63 3.98 -4.31
N ALA A 95 3.96 4.77 -5.33
CA ALA A 95 3.46 4.59 -6.68
C ALA A 95 3.92 3.25 -7.29
N GLU A 96 5.20 2.89 -7.13
CA GLU A 96 5.71 1.61 -7.63
C GLU A 96 5.10 0.42 -6.88
N THR A 97 4.96 0.49 -5.56
CA THR A 97 4.26 -0.54 -4.78
C THR A 97 2.80 -0.67 -5.24
N CYS A 98 2.06 0.44 -5.36
CA CYS A 98 0.66 0.43 -5.77
C CYS A 98 0.47 -0.10 -7.20
N ALA A 99 1.46 0.04 -8.07
CA ALA A 99 1.42 -0.51 -9.43
C ALA A 99 1.60 -2.05 -9.46
N GLN A 100 2.10 -2.65 -8.38
CA GLN A 100 2.22 -4.10 -8.22
C GLN A 100 0.99 -4.75 -7.56
N LEU A 101 0.00 -3.94 -7.12
CA LEU A 101 -1.21 -4.43 -6.47
C LEU A 101 -2.30 -4.67 -7.52
N PRO A 102 -2.59 -5.92 -7.91
CA PRO A 102 -3.45 -6.21 -9.07
C PRO A 102 -4.92 -5.83 -8.86
N ASN A 103 -5.38 -5.81 -7.60
CA ASN A 103 -6.79 -5.58 -7.26
C ASN A 103 -7.04 -4.22 -6.60
N LEU A 104 -6.02 -3.37 -6.46
CA LEU A 104 -6.15 -2.11 -5.73
C LEU A 104 -6.98 -1.12 -6.57
N GLN A 105 -8.06 -0.61 -5.99
CA GLN A 105 -9.04 0.29 -6.60
C GLN A 105 -9.01 1.68 -5.97
N ARG A 106 -8.63 1.80 -4.69
CA ARG A 106 -8.64 3.07 -3.95
C ARG A 106 -7.31 3.32 -3.25
N LEU A 107 -6.78 4.51 -3.43
CA LEU A 107 -5.62 5.04 -2.70
C LEU A 107 -6.00 6.39 -2.07
N GLU A 108 -5.97 6.46 -0.75
CA GLU A 108 -6.35 7.65 0.01
C GLU A 108 -5.12 8.32 0.63
N LEU A 109 -4.79 9.52 0.13
CA LEU A 109 -3.62 10.33 0.48
C LEU A 109 -3.99 11.65 1.19
N SER A 110 -5.27 11.88 1.45
CA SER A 110 -5.76 13.17 1.96
C SER A 110 -5.09 13.61 3.27
N GLY A 111 -5.02 14.92 3.50
CA GLY A 111 -4.48 15.48 4.74
C GLY A 111 -2.98 15.21 4.97
N ASN A 112 -2.23 14.92 3.91
CA ASN A 112 -0.77 14.83 3.94
C ASN A 112 -0.14 16.09 3.32
N PRO A 113 0.98 16.62 3.87
CA PRO A 113 1.68 17.80 3.36
C PRO A 113 2.47 17.51 2.06
N LEU A 114 1.77 17.06 1.01
CA LEU A 114 2.33 16.85 -0.32
C LEU A 114 2.39 18.20 -1.05
N VAL A 115 3.57 18.60 -1.55
CA VAL A 115 3.91 19.99 -1.93
C VAL A 115 4.15 20.20 -3.43
N SER A 116 3.43 19.47 -4.27
CA SER A 116 3.44 19.53 -5.75
C SER A 116 4.48 18.66 -6.46
N ASP A 117 4.17 18.36 -7.71
CA ASP A 117 4.64 17.29 -8.60
C ASP A 117 3.99 15.91 -8.36
N ALA A 118 2.74 15.80 -8.85
CA ALA A 118 2.01 14.55 -8.92
C ALA A 118 2.54 13.56 -10.00
N HIS A 119 3.74 13.74 -10.57
CA HIS A 119 4.24 12.90 -11.66
C HIS A 119 4.25 11.40 -11.30
N HIS A 120 4.64 11.02 -10.09
CA HIS A 120 4.60 9.63 -9.63
C HIS A 120 3.17 9.06 -9.58
N LEU A 121 2.21 9.87 -9.13
CA LEU A 121 0.79 9.48 -9.10
C LEU A 121 0.19 9.42 -10.51
N LYS A 122 0.58 10.34 -11.41
CA LYS A 122 0.21 10.28 -12.83
C LYS A 122 0.75 9.02 -13.50
N ARG A 123 2.01 8.67 -13.24
CA ARG A 123 2.63 7.44 -13.75
C ARG A 123 1.92 6.19 -13.23
N LEU A 124 1.48 6.19 -11.97
CA LEU A 124 0.62 5.12 -11.42
C LEU A 124 -0.69 5.04 -12.21
N LEU A 125 -1.40 6.16 -12.41
CA LEU A 125 -2.66 6.20 -13.16
C LEU A 125 -2.49 5.78 -14.64
N ASN A 126 -1.36 6.09 -15.27
CA ASN A 126 -1.06 5.62 -16.64
C ASN A 126 -0.95 4.08 -16.70
N ARG A 127 -0.42 3.46 -15.64
CA ARG A 127 -0.26 2.00 -15.54
C ARG A 127 -1.53 1.31 -15.07
N ARG A 128 -2.29 1.99 -14.20
CA ARG A 128 -3.48 1.49 -13.50
C ARG A 128 -4.58 2.56 -13.50
N PRO A 129 -5.24 2.80 -14.65
CA PRO A 129 -6.26 3.84 -14.80
C PRO A 129 -7.52 3.58 -13.95
N GLU A 130 -7.73 2.34 -13.51
CA GLU A 130 -8.82 1.95 -12.62
C GLU A 130 -8.68 2.46 -11.18
N VAL A 131 -7.50 2.96 -10.79
CA VAL A 131 -7.22 3.39 -9.42
C VAL A 131 -7.76 4.78 -9.17
N VAL A 132 -8.63 4.91 -8.19
CA VAL A 132 -9.09 6.20 -7.69
C VAL A 132 -8.14 6.68 -6.61
N ILE A 133 -7.48 7.81 -6.86
CA ILE A 133 -6.58 8.47 -5.91
C ILE A 133 -7.27 9.70 -5.33
N ARG A 134 -7.36 9.76 -4.00
CA ARG A 134 -7.92 10.89 -3.25
C ARG A 134 -6.80 11.69 -2.59
N VAL A 135 -6.81 13.01 -2.79
CA VAL A 135 -5.75 13.95 -2.37
C VAL A 135 -6.33 15.20 -1.72
N ASP A 136 -7.49 15.08 -1.07
CA ASP A 136 -8.15 16.20 -0.41
C ASP A 136 -7.25 16.78 0.68
N ARG A 137 -7.23 18.11 0.85
CA ARG A 137 -6.35 18.79 1.84
C ARG A 137 -4.86 18.45 1.64
N THR A 138 -4.41 18.38 0.39
CA THR A 138 -2.99 18.38 -0.01
C THR A 138 -2.73 19.55 -0.97
N ALA A 139 -1.49 19.86 -1.32
CA ALA A 139 -1.21 20.86 -2.35
C ALA A 139 -1.32 20.30 -3.78
N ILE A 140 -1.58 18.99 -3.94
CA ILE A 140 -1.84 18.37 -5.24
C ILE A 140 -3.28 18.65 -5.63
N SER A 141 -3.48 19.33 -6.75
CA SER A 141 -4.82 19.60 -7.28
C SER A 141 -5.40 18.37 -7.97
N ALA A 142 -6.72 18.17 -7.84
CA ALA A 142 -7.41 17.11 -8.59
C ALA A 142 -7.25 17.27 -10.13
N GLY A 143 -7.06 18.51 -10.60
CA GLY A 143 -6.77 18.80 -12.01
C GLY A 143 -5.46 18.19 -12.50
N GLU A 144 -4.43 18.13 -11.66
CA GLU A 144 -3.17 17.48 -12.00
C GLU A 144 -3.35 15.97 -12.24
N LEU A 145 -4.21 15.30 -11.49
CA LEU A 145 -4.45 13.86 -11.64
C LEU A 145 -5.41 13.53 -12.80
N ARG A 146 -6.27 14.47 -13.21
CA ARG A 146 -7.26 14.30 -14.30
C ARG A 146 -6.66 14.23 -15.71
N ASN A 147 -5.51 14.84 -15.95
CA ASN A 147 -4.91 14.91 -17.29
C ASN A 147 -4.38 13.57 -17.84
N VAL A 148 -4.41 12.50 -17.05
CA VAL A 148 -4.02 11.15 -17.48
C VAL A 148 -5.05 10.52 -18.43
N HIS A 149 -6.32 10.92 -18.35
CA HIS A 149 -7.42 10.27 -19.09
C HIS A 149 -7.71 10.88 -20.46
N ARG A 150 -7.02 11.96 -20.89
CA ARG A 150 -7.28 12.62 -22.19
C ARG A 150 -6.68 11.89 -23.40
N GLY A 151 -6.17 10.67 -23.24
CA GLY A 151 -5.51 9.89 -24.29
C GLY A 151 -6.30 8.70 -24.84
N GLN A 152 -7.53 8.42 -24.38
CA GLN A 152 -8.34 7.33 -24.96
C GLN A 152 -9.59 7.89 -25.66
N PRO A 153 -9.85 7.48 -26.92
CA PRO A 153 -11.03 7.94 -27.64
C PRO A 153 -12.28 7.41 -26.95
N THR A 154 -13.21 8.30 -26.66
CA THR A 154 -14.60 7.95 -26.38
C THR A 154 -15.12 7.17 -27.58
N VAL A 155 -15.23 5.85 -27.45
CA VAL A 155 -15.97 5.02 -28.41
C VAL A 155 -17.43 5.43 -28.29
N LEU A 156 -17.91 6.19 -29.28
CA LEU A 156 -19.33 6.33 -29.59
C LEU A 156 -19.84 5.04 -30.23
#